data_AF-A0A820EM74-F1
#
_entry.id   AF-A0A820EM74-F1
#
_cell.length_a   1.000
_cell.length_b   1.000
_cell.length_c   1.000
_cell.angle_alpha   90.00
_cell.angle_beta   90.00
_cell.angle_gamma   90.00
#
_symmetry.space_group_name_H-M   'P 1'
#
loop_
_entity.id
_entity.type
_entity.pdbx_description
1 polymer ?
#
loop_
_entity_poly.entity_id
_entity_poly.type
_entity_poly.pdbx_seq_one_letter_code
_entity_poly.pdbx_strand_id
1 'polypeptide(L)'
;MYLSSQIFRYVVTQDLAIKASAWTHFQSLELLNQVSGVPGYPGRSFAKRSDFPPAPQWYPSPVYPTLQFQGDTSSDEIVGHEFVYPLVHDSLASSDDERQRAYILLFNITTNIMTHDCGQINQTQHLFTNINTSSPAFDCNALSADAVWYMQRWPLELIAWPQFNSDRLDIQLNIPAECEQKPLSLQMLPPDERTTKKWNTNIYSLDDGDGFYEEDPTAFLISYW
;
A
#
# COMPACT_ATOMS: atom_id res chain seq x y z
N MET A 1 -0.83 -14.69 -3.09
CA MET A 1 0.09 -15.76 -2.61
C MET A 1 0.09 -17.06 -3.42
N TYR A 2 -1.04 -17.54 -3.96
CA TYR A 2 -1.04 -18.79 -4.74
C TYR A 2 -0.13 -18.74 -5.99
N LEU A 3 -0.11 -17.64 -6.73
CA LEU A 3 0.77 -17.49 -7.90
C LEU A 3 2.25 -17.67 -7.51
N SER A 4 2.71 -17.01 -6.45
CA SER A 4 4.09 -17.15 -5.96
C SER A 4 4.45 -18.61 -5.63
N SER A 5 3.53 -19.36 -5.02
CA SER A 5 3.79 -20.78 -4.71
C SER A 5 3.90 -21.64 -5.98
N GLN A 6 3.10 -21.36 -7.03
CA GLN A 6 3.24 -22.04 -8.31
C GLN A 6 4.53 -21.67 -9.03
N ILE A 7 4.99 -20.41 -8.92
CA ILE A 7 6.29 -20.00 -9.48
C ILE A 7 7.42 -20.76 -8.78
N PHE A 8 7.46 -20.79 -7.44
CA PHE A 8 8.48 -21.56 -6.72
C PHE A 8 8.44 -23.05 -7.06
N ARG A 9 7.23 -23.61 -7.17
CA ARG A 9 7.06 -25.00 -7.59
C ARG A 9 7.62 -25.23 -8.99
N TYR A 10 7.31 -24.36 -9.95
CA TYR A 10 7.85 -24.42 -11.32
C TYR A 10 9.37 -24.30 -11.35
N VAL A 11 9.96 -23.37 -10.58
CA VAL A 11 11.42 -23.20 -10.52
C VAL A 11 12.12 -24.51 -10.12
N VAL A 12 11.53 -25.26 -9.19
CA VAL A 12 12.11 -26.54 -8.72
C VAL A 12 11.80 -27.69 -9.68
N THR A 13 10.56 -27.80 -10.19
CA THR A 13 10.13 -28.97 -10.96
C THR A 13 10.38 -28.85 -12.46
N GLN A 14 10.51 -27.63 -12.97
CA GLN A 14 10.55 -27.31 -14.40
C GLN A 14 9.33 -27.84 -15.20
N ASP A 15 8.21 -28.10 -14.51
CA ASP A 15 6.99 -28.61 -15.13
C ASP A 15 6.25 -27.49 -15.91
N LEU A 16 6.16 -27.68 -17.23
CA LEU A 16 5.53 -26.71 -18.13
C LEU A 16 4.02 -26.56 -17.91
N ALA A 17 3.33 -27.57 -17.37
CA ALA A 17 1.91 -27.44 -17.04
C ALA A 17 1.71 -26.48 -15.85
N ILE A 18 2.62 -26.51 -14.88
CA ILE A 18 2.64 -25.58 -13.74
C ILE A 18 2.95 -24.17 -14.24
N LYS A 19 3.95 -24.03 -15.12
CA LYS A 19 4.28 -22.75 -15.75
C LYS A 19 3.07 -22.14 -16.45
N ALA A 20 2.38 -22.91 -17.28
CA ALA A 20 1.20 -22.46 -18.01
C ALA A 20 0.07 -22.03 -17.05
N SER A 21 -0.17 -22.82 -15.99
CA SER A 21 -1.16 -22.47 -14.97
C SER A 21 -0.78 -21.17 -14.24
N ALA A 22 0.46 -21.03 -13.79
CA ALA A 22 0.96 -19.80 -13.16
C ALA A 22 0.79 -18.59 -14.08
N TRP A 23 1.08 -18.76 -15.38
CA TRP A 23 0.89 -17.70 -16.37
C TRP A 23 -0.57 -17.25 -16.50
N THR A 24 -1.52 -18.19 -16.51
CA THR A 24 -2.96 -17.85 -16.48
C THR A 24 -3.34 -17.05 -15.24
N HIS A 25 -2.77 -17.38 -14.07
CA HIS A 25 -3.03 -16.60 -12.85
C HIS A 25 -2.42 -15.20 -12.91
N PHE A 26 -1.23 -15.06 -13.50
CA PHE A 26 -0.64 -13.74 -13.76
C PHE A 26 -1.53 -12.89 -14.69
N GLN A 27 -2.10 -13.50 -15.74
CA GLN A 27 -3.05 -12.82 -16.64
C GLN A 27 -4.33 -12.35 -15.92
N SER A 28 -4.78 -13.08 -14.90
CA SER A 28 -5.88 -12.60 -14.04
C SER A 28 -5.49 -11.36 -13.24
N LEU A 29 -4.24 -11.26 -12.76
CA LEU A 29 -3.74 -10.05 -12.08
C LEU A 29 -3.61 -8.88 -13.05
N GLU A 30 -3.18 -9.12 -14.29
CA GLU A 30 -3.20 -8.10 -15.35
C GLU A 30 -4.62 -7.56 -15.56
N LEU A 31 -5.61 -8.44 -15.62
CA LEU A 31 -7.00 -8.03 -15.77
C LEU A 31 -7.48 -7.18 -14.58
N LEU A 32 -7.13 -7.56 -13.34
CA LEU A 32 -7.43 -6.74 -12.14
C LEU A 32 -6.83 -5.33 -12.25
N ASN A 33 -5.64 -5.17 -12.83
CA ASN A 33 -5.02 -3.85 -13.05
C ASN A 33 -5.68 -3.04 -14.19
N GLN A 34 -6.39 -3.71 -15.10
CA GLN A 34 -6.99 -3.08 -16.27
C GLN A 34 -8.46 -2.71 -16.06
N VAL A 35 -9.19 -3.43 -15.19
CA VAL A 35 -10.64 -3.24 -15.03
C VAL A 35 -11.04 -1.86 -14.55
N SER A 36 -10.22 -1.14 -13.80
CA SER A 36 -10.50 0.22 -13.37
C SER A 36 -10.27 1.27 -14.47
N GLY A 37 -9.46 0.95 -15.48
CA GLY A 37 -8.96 1.91 -16.46
C GLY A 37 -7.93 2.91 -15.91
N VAL A 38 -7.56 2.79 -14.64
CA VAL A 38 -6.59 3.67 -13.97
C VAL A 38 -5.32 2.86 -13.73
N PRO A 39 -4.19 3.19 -14.40
CA PRO A 39 -2.93 2.48 -14.21
C PRO A 39 -2.49 2.51 -12.75
N GLY A 40 -2.16 1.35 -12.19
CA GLY A 40 -1.72 1.23 -10.80
C GLY A 40 -2.83 1.23 -9.76
N TYR A 41 -4.10 1.20 -10.19
CA TYR A 41 -5.26 1.06 -9.31
C TYR A 41 -6.00 -0.25 -9.64
N PRO A 42 -5.51 -1.40 -9.18
CA PRO A 42 -6.17 -2.67 -9.44
C PRO A 42 -7.52 -2.74 -8.73
N GLY A 43 -8.46 -3.51 -9.29
CA GLY A 43 -9.64 -3.94 -8.56
C GLY A 43 -9.29 -5.07 -7.60
N ARG A 44 -10.03 -5.19 -6.49
CA ARG A 44 -9.90 -6.28 -5.49
C ARG A 44 -10.39 -7.61 -6.07
N SER A 45 -11.36 -7.51 -6.96
CA SER A 45 -12.00 -8.64 -7.64
C SER A 45 -12.72 -8.11 -8.87
N PHE A 46 -12.98 -8.98 -9.84
CA PHE A 46 -13.85 -8.68 -10.98
C PHE A 46 -14.85 -9.79 -11.18
N ALA A 47 -16.01 -9.44 -11.75
CA ALA A 47 -17.06 -10.38 -12.08
C ALA A 47 -17.85 -9.91 -13.30
N LYS A 48 -18.56 -10.83 -13.96
CA LYS A 48 -19.52 -10.45 -14.99
C LYS A 48 -20.71 -9.76 -14.35
N ARG A 49 -21.20 -8.72 -15.00
CA ARG A 49 -22.39 -7.96 -14.55
C ARG A 49 -23.68 -8.77 -14.57
N SER A 50 -23.75 -9.79 -15.44
CA SER A 50 -24.90 -10.70 -15.51
C SER A 50 -24.98 -11.65 -14.32
N ASP A 51 -23.84 -11.94 -13.69
CA ASP A 51 -23.70 -13.04 -12.73
C ASP A 51 -23.83 -12.54 -11.29
N PHE A 52 -23.59 -11.25 -11.04
CA PHE A 52 -23.62 -10.64 -9.71
C PHE A 52 -24.44 -9.34 -9.71
N PRO A 53 -25.42 -9.20 -8.80
CA PRO A 53 -26.16 -7.96 -8.66
C PRO A 53 -25.25 -6.82 -8.17
N PRO A 54 -25.62 -5.55 -8.39
CA PRO A 54 -24.90 -4.42 -7.82
C PRO A 54 -24.82 -4.54 -6.29
N ALA A 55 -23.63 -4.31 -5.75
CA ALA A 55 -23.36 -4.31 -4.32
C ALA A 55 -22.50 -3.09 -3.97
N PRO A 56 -22.45 -2.67 -2.69
CA PRO A 56 -21.56 -1.60 -2.25
C PRO A 56 -20.12 -1.89 -2.71
N GLN A 57 -19.39 -0.86 -3.14
CA GLN A 57 -18.00 -0.94 -3.61
C GLN A 57 -17.80 -1.71 -4.93
N TRP A 58 -18.87 -2.18 -5.60
CA TRP A 58 -18.80 -2.73 -6.95
C TRP A 58 -19.12 -1.67 -8.00
N TYR A 59 -18.21 -1.50 -8.96
CA TYR A 59 -18.27 -0.49 -10.00
C TYR A 59 -18.22 -1.14 -11.39
N PRO A 60 -19.03 -0.67 -12.36
CA PRO A 60 -18.88 -1.09 -13.76
C PRO A 60 -17.47 -0.75 -14.27
N SER A 61 -16.83 -1.69 -14.98
CA SER A 61 -15.54 -1.41 -15.60
C SER A 61 -15.71 -0.44 -16.78
N PRO A 62 -14.95 0.67 -16.83
CA PRO A 62 -14.94 1.55 -18.00
C PRO A 62 -14.20 0.94 -19.21
N VAL A 63 -13.38 -0.08 -18.98
CA VAL A 63 -12.58 -0.77 -20.02
C VAL A 63 -13.30 -1.99 -20.58
N TYR A 64 -13.99 -2.75 -19.72
CA TYR A 64 -14.69 -3.98 -20.08
C TYR A 64 -16.20 -3.87 -19.79
N PRO A 65 -17.03 -3.53 -20.79
CA PRO A 65 -18.46 -3.23 -20.57
C PRO A 65 -19.28 -4.35 -19.90
N THR A 66 -18.85 -5.59 -20.06
CA THR A 66 -19.48 -6.79 -19.49
C THR A 66 -19.06 -7.09 -18.05
N LEU A 67 -18.01 -6.42 -17.56
CA LEU A 67 -17.44 -6.64 -16.24
C LEU A 67 -17.78 -5.51 -15.27
N GLN A 68 -17.78 -5.88 -13.99
CA GLN A 68 -17.71 -4.98 -12.84
C GLN A 68 -16.54 -5.42 -11.97
N PHE A 69 -16.02 -4.48 -11.18
CA PHE A 69 -14.91 -4.72 -10.28
C PHE A 69 -15.19 -4.13 -8.91
N GLN A 70 -14.56 -4.70 -7.90
CA GLN A 70 -14.65 -4.21 -6.53
C GLN A 70 -13.49 -3.24 -6.27
N GLY A 71 -13.79 -2.02 -5.81
CA GLY A 71 -12.84 -0.90 -5.76
C GLY A 71 -12.11 -0.68 -4.42
N ASP A 72 -12.34 -1.56 -3.44
CA ASP A 72 -11.79 -1.51 -2.08
C ASP A 72 -10.60 -2.48 -1.92
N THR A 73 -9.67 -2.49 -2.89
CA THR A 73 -8.47 -3.33 -2.81
C THR A 73 -7.70 -3.03 -1.56
N SER A 74 -7.53 -4.05 -0.73
CA SER A 74 -6.84 -3.89 0.53
C SER A 74 -5.33 -3.84 0.29
N SER A 75 -4.62 -3.10 1.14
CA SER A 75 -3.20 -2.86 0.95
C SER A 75 -2.33 -4.12 1.12
N ASP A 76 -2.82 -5.16 1.80
CA ASP A 76 -2.21 -6.49 1.88
C ASP A 76 -2.26 -7.23 0.54
N GLU A 77 -3.30 -6.97 -0.24
CA GLU A 77 -3.39 -7.46 -1.62
C GLU A 77 -2.37 -6.74 -2.51
N ILE A 78 -2.22 -5.42 -2.37
CA ILE A 78 -1.21 -4.65 -3.12
C ILE A 78 0.22 -5.17 -2.83
N VAL A 79 0.56 -5.44 -1.58
CA VAL A 79 1.84 -6.07 -1.24
C VAL A 79 1.99 -7.44 -1.88
N GLY A 80 0.91 -8.24 -1.93
CA GLY A 80 0.90 -9.51 -2.64
C GLY A 80 1.17 -9.36 -4.14
N HIS A 81 0.65 -8.30 -4.77
CA HIS A 81 0.92 -7.95 -6.16
C HIS A 81 2.39 -7.54 -6.35
N GLU A 82 2.89 -6.60 -5.55
CA GLU A 82 4.28 -6.12 -5.62
C GLU A 82 5.30 -7.24 -5.34
N PHE A 83 4.98 -8.16 -4.42
CA PHE A 83 5.82 -9.33 -4.12
C PHE A 83 5.91 -10.30 -5.31
N VAL A 84 4.81 -10.50 -6.05
CA VAL A 84 4.76 -11.54 -7.09
C VAL A 84 5.30 -11.07 -8.44
N TYR A 85 5.24 -9.77 -8.77
CA TYR A 85 5.69 -9.30 -10.08
C TYR A 85 7.19 -9.50 -10.35
N PRO A 86 8.13 -9.26 -9.41
CA PRO A 86 9.53 -9.61 -9.59
C PRO A 86 9.72 -11.11 -9.82
N LEU A 87 8.94 -11.97 -9.13
CA LEU A 87 8.99 -13.42 -9.34
C LEU A 87 8.49 -13.80 -10.75
N VAL A 88 7.45 -13.13 -11.25
CA VAL A 88 6.99 -13.32 -12.63
C VAL A 88 8.07 -12.89 -13.60
N HIS A 89 8.65 -11.71 -13.41
CA HIS A 89 9.69 -11.13 -14.25
C HIS A 89 10.94 -12.02 -14.32
N ASP A 90 11.49 -12.44 -13.18
CA ASP A 90 12.78 -13.13 -13.15
C ASP A 90 12.67 -14.64 -13.33
N SER A 91 11.57 -15.24 -12.86
CA SER A 91 11.47 -16.71 -12.76
C SER A 91 10.41 -17.35 -13.65
N LEU A 92 9.33 -16.63 -13.98
CA LEU A 92 8.23 -17.20 -14.78
C LEU A 92 8.35 -16.82 -16.27
N ALA A 93 8.70 -15.57 -16.57
CA ALA A 93 8.80 -15.05 -17.92
C ALA A 93 9.92 -15.72 -18.73
N SER A 94 9.64 -15.97 -20.01
CA SER A 94 10.54 -16.63 -20.97
C SER A 94 11.13 -15.66 -21.99
N SER A 95 10.55 -14.46 -22.13
CA SER A 95 10.96 -13.44 -23.09
C SER A 95 10.97 -12.06 -22.46
N ASP A 96 11.61 -11.11 -23.13
CA ASP A 96 11.66 -9.72 -22.68
C ASP A 96 10.26 -9.05 -22.72
N ASP A 97 9.41 -9.44 -23.67
CA ASP A 97 8.02 -8.97 -23.72
C ASP A 97 7.22 -9.45 -22.50
N GLU A 98 7.42 -10.70 -22.08
CA GLU A 98 6.79 -11.26 -20.88
C GLU A 98 7.30 -10.58 -19.61
N ARG A 99 8.60 -10.30 -19.53
CA ARG A 99 9.21 -9.52 -18.44
C ARG A 99 8.62 -8.13 -18.34
N GLN A 100 8.51 -7.44 -19.48
CA GLN A 100 7.99 -6.08 -19.56
C GLN A 100 6.56 -5.97 -19.01
N ARG A 101 5.73 -7.00 -19.22
CA ARG A 101 4.35 -7.04 -18.68
C ARG A 101 4.33 -7.05 -17.17
N ALA A 102 5.17 -7.82 -16.50
CA ALA A 102 5.24 -7.81 -15.04
C ALA A 102 5.84 -6.49 -14.51
N TYR A 103 6.89 -6.00 -15.17
CA TYR A 103 7.53 -4.73 -14.83
C TYR A 103 6.54 -3.56 -14.86
N ILE A 104 5.72 -3.45 -15.90
CA ILE A 104 4.82 -2.30 -16.05
C ILE A 104 3.72 -2.29 -14.99
N LEU A 105 3.27 -3.46 -14.51
CA LEU A 105 2.30 -3.53 -13.43
C LEU A 105 2.90 -3.03 -12.11
N LEU A 106 4.10 -3.51 -11.76
CA LEU A 106 4.82 -3.04 -10.58
C LEU A 106 5.06 -1.53 -10.67
N PHE A 107 5.65 -1.07 -11.79
CA PHE A 107 5.94 0.33 -12.02
C PHE A 107 4.69 1.22 -11.90
N ASN A 108 3.57 0.81 -12.49
CA ASN A 108 2.33 1.59 -12.43
C ASN A 108 1.76 1.65 -11.01
N ILE A 109 1.78 0.54 -10.25
CA ILE A 109 1.31 0.54 -8.85
C ILE A 109 2.19 1.46 -8.01
N THR A 110 3.51 1.28 -8.05
CA THR A 110 4.45 2.11 -7.30
C THR A 110 4.33 3.58 -7.67
N THR A 111 4.21 3.90 -8.96
CA THR A 111 4.04 5.29 -9.43
C THR A 111 2.69 5.86 -9.00
N ASN A 112 1.61 5.08 -9.05
CA ASN A 112 0.30 5.54 -8.61
C ASN A 112 0.31 5.88 -7.12
N ILE A 113 0.87 4.99 -6.28
CA ILE A 113 1.07 5.25 -4.86
C ILE A 113 1.90 6.53 -4.66
N MET A 114 3.06 6.64 -5.31
CA MET A 114 3.90 7.84 -5.19
C MET A 114 3.20 9.13 -5.62
N THR A 115 2.31 9.08 -6.62
CA THR A 115 1.67 10.28 -7.19
C THR A 115 0.36 10.67 -6.53
N HIS A 116 -0.45 9.72 -6.08
CA HIS A 116 -1.78 9.96 -5.52
C HIS A 116 -1.82 9.72 -4.01
N ASP A 117 -1.00 8.81 -3.50
CA ASP A 117 -0.87 8.56 -2.07
C ASP A 117 0.05 9.57 -1.39
N CYS A 118 0.87 10.36 -2.10
CA CYS A 118 1.45 11.59 -1.51
C CYS A 118 0.39 12.61 -1.01
N GLY A 119 -0.90 12.40 -1.34
CA GLY A 119 -2.01 13.15 -0.74
C GLY A 119 -2.50 12.61 0.61
N GLN A 120 -2.24 11.34 0.96
CA GLN A 120 -2.53 10.76 2.28
C GLN A 120 -1.28 10.41 3.10
N ILE A 121 -0.14 10.24 2.43
CA ILE A 121 1.20 10.14 2.98
C ILE A 121 1.72 11.56 3.19
N ASN A 122 1.18 12.22 4.22
CA ASN A 122 1.86 13.36 4.84
C ASN A 122 3.07 12.89 5.70
N GLN A 123 3.45 11.59 5.63
CA GLN A 123 4.22 10.79 6.63
C GLN A 123 5.73 11.04 6.70
N THR A 124 6.19 12.18 6.20
CA THR A 124 7.60 12.58 6.22
C THR A 124 7.69 14.03 6.66
N GLN A 125 8.49 14.30 7.69
CA GLN A 125 8.65 15.64 8.26
C GLN A 125 9.19 16.67 7.26
N HIS A 126 9.74 16.23 6.12
CA HIS A 126 10.41 17.10 5.17
C HIS A 126 9.76 17.23 3.78
N LEU A 127 8.64 16.56 3.47
CA LEU A 127 8.06 16.62 2.12
C LEU A 127 7.03 17.74 1.87
N PHE A 128 6.57 18.47 2.89
CA PHE A 128 5.43 19.37 2.72
C PHE A 128 5.62 20.75 3.37
N THR A 129 6.52 21.55 2.81
CA THR A 129 6.36 23.01 2.84
C THR A 129 5.65 23.47 1.56
N ASN A 130 4.44 24.01 1.74
CA ASN A 130 3.57 24.71 0.79
C ASN A 130 2.53 23.91 -0.03
N ILE A 131 1.30 24.14 0.40
CA ILE A 131 0.04 24.00 -0.33
C ILE A 131 0.12 24.93 -1.57
N ASN A 132 -0.05 24.40 -2.78
CA ASN A 132 -0.20 25.07 -4.09
C ASN A 132 0.92 24.95 -5.15
N THR A 133 1.91 24.08 -4.97
CA THR A 133 2.78 23.69 -6.10
C THR A 133 2.92 22.18 -6.12
N SER A 134 2.84 21.58 -7.31
CA SER A 134 3.26 20.21 -7.59
C SER A 134 4.41 19.80 -6.68
N SER A 135 4.23 18.69 -5.94
CA SER A 135 5.17 18.17 -4.94
C SER A 135 6.63 18.45 -5.35
N PRO A 136 7.44 19.08 -4.47
CA PRO A 136 8.83 19.36 -4.79
C PRO A 136 9.51 18.07 -5.24
N ALA A 137 10.40 18.18 -6.23
CA ALA A 137 11.10 17.06 -6.83
C ALA A 137 11.53 16.03 -5.77
N PHE A 138 11.10 14.79 -5.94
CA PHE A 138 11.40 13.65 -5.07
C PHE A 138 12.89 13.64 -4.69
N ASP A 139 13.19 14.00 -3.44
CA ASP A 139 14.56 14.04 -2.92
C ASP A 139 14.86 12.74 -2.16
N CYS A 140 15.58 11.83 -2.82
CA CYS A 140 16.01 10.57 -2.23
C CYS A 140 16.84 10.76 -0.93
N ASN A 141 17.54 11.88 -0.79
CA ASN A 141 18.34 12.15 0.42
C ASN A 141 17.44 12.52 1.59
N ALA A 142 16.39 13.32 1.36
CA ALA A 142 15.40 13.65 2.37
C ALA A 142 14.68 12.39 2.88
N LEU A 143 14.28 11.48 1.97
CA LEU A 143 13.68 10.19 2.34
C LEU A 143 14.62 9.32 3.17
N SER A 144 15.90 9.27 2.80
CA SER A 144 16.90 8.49 3.55
C SER A 144 17.11 9.07 4.95
N ALA A 145 17.12 10.40 5.09
CA ALA A 145 17.23 11.06 6.38
C ALA A 145 16.00 10.81 7.26
N ASP A 146 14.80 10.88 6.70
CA ASP A 146 13.54 10.60 7.42
C ASP A 146 13.47 9.14 7.87
N ALA A 147 13.88 8.19 7.01
CA ALA A 147 13.96 6.79 7.36
C ALA A 147 14.96 6.53 8.51
N VAL A 148 16.15 7.17 8.46
CA VAL A 148 17.13 7.07 9.54
C VAL A 148 16.58 7.66 10.84
N TRP A 149 15.98 8.84 10.79
CA TRP A 149 15.37 9.49 11.96
C TRP A 149 14.28 8.62 12.58
N TYR A 150 13.42 8.04 11.76
CA TYR A 150 12.33 7.16 12.20
C TYR A 150 12.88 5.90 12.86
N MET A 151 13.86 5.24 12.22
CA MET A 151 14.47 4.01 12.72
C MET A 151 15.26 4.22 14.02
N GLN A 152 15.94 5.36 14.15
CA GLN A 152 16.64 5.73 15.38
C GLN A 152 15.71 5.93 16.57
N ARG A 153 14.45 6.26 16.29
CA ARG A 153 13.41 6.52 17.29
C ARG A 153 12.36 5.43 17.38
N TRP A 154 12.57 4.30 16.70
CA TRP A 154 11.64 3.18 16.76
C TRP A 154 11.60 2.62 18.18
N PRO A 155 10.41 2.50 18.81
CA PRO A 155 10.34 2.01 20.18
C PRO A 155 10.78 0.54 20.26
N LEU A 156 11.59 0.22 21.26
CA LEU A 156 11.99 -1.16 21.55
C LEU A 156 10.90 -1.94 22.29
N GLU A 157 10.02 -1.22 23.00
CA GLU A 157 8.83 -1.76 23.64
C GLU A 157 7.66 -1.68 22.68
N LEU A 158 7.06 -2.82 22.37
CA LEU A 158 5.99 -2.90 21.36
C LEU A 158 4.60 -2.95 21.99
N ILE A 159 4.51 -2.93 23.32
CA ILE A 159 3.24 -2.76 24.02
C ILE A 159 2.64 -1.39 23.64
N ALA A 160 1.39 -1.41 23.19
CA ALA A 160 0.61 -0.24 22.82
C ALA A 160 0.14 0.52 24.08
N TRP A 161 1.08 1.11 24.81
CA TRP A 161 0.78 1.89 26.02
C TRP A 161 -0.16 3.06 25.71
N PRO A 162 -1.13 3.37 26.60
CA PRO A 162 -2.00 4.52 26.44
C PRO A 162 -1.19 5.80 26.40
N GLN A 163 -1.31 6.54 25.31
CA GLN A 163 -0.62 7.81 25.12
C GLN A 163 -1.61 8.86 24.62
N PHE A 164 -1.63 10.01 25.30
CA PHE A 164 -2.53 11.12 24.99
C PHE A 164 -1.70 12.35 24.67
N ASN A 165 -1.55 12.65 23.37
CA ASN A 165 -0.82 13.82 22.91
C ASN A 165 -1.74 15.00 22.57
N SER A 166 -3.06 14.84 22.60
CA SER A 166 -4.01 15.91 22.28
C SER A 166 -3.94 17.12 23.22
N ASP A 167 -3.47 16.93 24.45
CA ASP A 167 -3.28 18.00 25.44
C ASP A 167 -1.94 18.75 25.28
N ARG A 168 -1.06 18.31 24.38
CA ARG A 168 0.25 18.94 24.18
C ARG A 168 0.11 20.28 23.45
N LEU A 169 0.55 21.34 24.13
CA LEU A 169 0.49 22.72 23.61
C LEU A 169 1.48 22.99 22.47
N ASP A 170 2.53 22.16 22.34
CA ASP A 170 3.56 22.30 21.31
C ASP A 170 3.17 21.68 19.97
N ILE A 171 2.10 20.86 19.94
CA ILE A 171 1.64 20.21 18.71
C ILE A 171 0.68 21.14 17.96
N GLN A 172 1.01 21.39 16.69
CA GLN A 172 0.11 22.08 15.79
C GLN A 172 -0.95 21.10 15.27
N LEU A 173 -2.22 21.48 15.40
CA LEU A 173 -3.36 20.63 15.07
C LEU A 173 -3.96 20.98 13.72
N ASN A 174 -4.27 19.96 12.93
CA ASN A 174 -5.21 20.05 11.83
C ASN A 174 -6.61 19.81 12.40
N ILE A 175 -7.40 20.89 12.48
CA ILE A 175 -8.77 20.85 13.01
C ILE A 175 -9.70 20.71 11.80
N PRO A 176 -10.35 19.54 11.61
CA PRO A 176 -11.27 19.34 10.51
C PRO A 176 -12.46 20.31 10.58
N ALA A 177 -12.98 20.71 9.43
CA ALA A 177 -14.18 21.56 9.37
C ALA A 177 -15.47 20.83 9.82
N GLU A 178 -15.43 19.51 9.94
CA GLU A 178 -16.54 18.66 10.36
C GLU A 178 -16.45 18.32 11.86
N CYS A 179 -17.54 18.52 12.60
CA CYS A 179 -17.59 18.36 14.06
C CYS A 179 -17.26 16.94 14.58
N GLU A 180 -17.39 15.89 13.76
CA GLU A 180 -17.25 14.50 14.20
C GLU A 180 -15.83 13.93 14.01
N GLN A 181 -14.94 14.65 13.33
CA GLN A 181 -13.59 14.19 13.09
C GLN A 181 -12.66 14.64 14.23
N LYS A 182 -11.84 13.71 14.74
CA LYS A 182 -10.84 14.01 15.76
C LYS A 182 -9.74 14.92 15.19
N PRO A 183 -9.20 15.87 15.97
CA PRO A 183 -8.04 16.65 15.54
C PRO A 183 -6.85 15.72 15.31
N LEU A 184 -6.09 16.01 14.27
CA LEU A 184 -4.87 15.28 13.90
C LEU A 184 -3.66 16.22 14.08
N SER A 185 -2.47 15.67 14.28
CA SER A 185 -1.26 16.51 14.20
C SER A 185 -1.02 16.99 12.76
N LEU A 186 -0.51 18.21 12.59
CA LEU A 186 -0.06 18.71 11.29
C LEU A 186 1.23 18.06 10.82
N GLN A 187 2.05 17.60 11.77
CA GLN A 187 3.32 16.93 11.54
C GLN A 187 3.31 15.57 12.19
N MET A 188 4.05 14.64 11.61
CA MET A 188 4.29 13.35 12.24
C MET A 188 5.02 13.55 13.58
N LEU A 189 4.45 12.99 14.65
CA LEU A 189 5.15 12.89 15.93
C LEU A 189 6.21 11.79 15.87
N PRO A 190 7.35 11.97 16.58
CA PRO A 190 8.35 10.93 16.71
C PRO A 190 7.73 9.56 17.10
N PRO A 191 8.19 8.43 16.52
CA PRO A 191 7.65 7.10 16.86
C PRO A 191 7.74 6.74 18.35
N ASP A 192 8.72 7.30 19.07
CA ASP A 192 8.92 7.18 20.52
C ASP A 192 8.07 8.15 21.36
N GLU A 193 7.36 9.09 20.70
CA GLU A 193 6.42 10.04 21.32
C GLU A 193 4.97 9.75 20.92
N ARG A 194 4.65 8.53 20.52
CA ARG A 194 3.29 8.07 20.24
C ARG A 194 3.17 6.58 20.54
N THR A 195 1.94 6.10 20.65
CA THR A 195 1.68 4.65 20.68
C THR A 195 2.26 3.98 19.44
N THR A 196 2.85 2.79 19.64
CA THR A 196 3.36 1.94 18.56
C THR A 196 2.23 1.65 17.58
N LYS A 197 2.48 1.88 16.29
CA LYS A 197 1.51 1.70 15.21
C LYS A 197 2.18 1.17 13.96
N LYS A 198 1.43 0.35 13.25
CA LYS A 198 1.73 -0.13 11.90
C LYS A 198 1.59 1.01 10.88
N TRP A 199 2.28 0.89 9.75
CA TRP A 199 2.28 1.91 8.70
C TRP A 199 0.93 2.15 8.03
N ASN A 200 0.03 1.15 8.06
CA ASN A 200 -1.34 1.27 7.57
C ASN A 200 -2.29 1.97 8.55
N THR A 201 -1.79 2.45 9.68
CA THR A 201 -2.55 3.18 10.69
C THR A 201 -2.37 4.69 10.49
N ASN A 202 -3.33 5.48 10.98
CA ASN A 202 -3.18 6.94 10.98
C ASN A 202 -2.15 7.39 12.03
N ILE A 203 -0.93 7.70 11.56
CA ILE A 203 0.18 8.17 12.41
C ILE A 203 0.01 9.60 12.94
N TYR A 204 -0.97 10.37 12.45
CA TYR A 204 -1.30 11.71 12.95
C TYR A 204 -2.30 11.70 14.10
N SER A 205 -2.86 10.52 14.41
CA SER A 205 -3.74 10.39 15.56
C SER A 205 -2.94 10.58 16.83
N LEU A 206 -3.36 11.58 17.61
CA LEU A 206 -2.66 12.05 18.80
C LEU A 206 -2.78 11.09 19.97
N ASP A 207 -3.94 10.44 20.08
CA ASP A 207 -4.30 9.63 21.23
C ASP A 207 -4.60 8.19 20.80
N ASP A 208 -3.98 7.22 21.46
CA ASP A 208 -4.19 5.80 21.21
C ASP A 208 -3.64 4.90 22.35
N GLY A 209 -3.84 3.60 22.22
CA GLY A 209 -3.27 2.58 23.10
C GLY A 209 -4.14 2.24 24.31
N ASP A 210 -4.10 0.97 24.70
CA ASP A 210 -4.85 0.42 25.85
C ASP A 210 -3.93 -0.27 26.87
N GLY A 211 -2.67 -0.52 26.53
CA GLY A 211 -1.69 -1.24 27.35
C GLY A 211 -1.92 -2.75 27.44
N PHE A 212 -2.87 -3.31 26.69
CA PHE A 212 -3.20 -4.74 26.66
C PHE A 212 -2.85 -5.41 25.32
N TYR A 213 -2.41 -4.64 24.33
CA TYR A 213 -1.94 -5.12 23.04
C TYR A 213 -0.44 -4.91 22.86
N GLU A 214 0.21 -5.84 22.17
CA GLU A 214 1.61 -5.74 21.73
C GLU A 214 1.63 -5.82 20.20
N GLU A 215 2.25 -4.82 19.57
CA GLU A 215 2.45 -4.75 18.13
C GLU A 215 3.52 -5.74 17.65
N ASP A 216 3.47 -6.13 16.38
CA ASP A 216 4.49 -7.04 15.86
C ASP A 216 5.84 -6.33 15.62
N PRO A 217 6.97 -7.05 15.77
CA PRO A 217 8.31 -6.49 15.60
C PRO A 217 8.71 -6.38 14.12
N THR A 218 7.79 -6.41 13.16
CA THR A 218 8.13 -6.48 11.73
C THR A 218 7.82 -5.21 10.95
N ALA A 219 7.09 -4.27 11.56
CA ALA A 219 6.76 -2.99 10.94
C ALA A 219 7.99 -2.23 10.41
N PHE A 220 9.17 -2.35 11.03
CA PHE A 220 10.38 -1.67 10.53
C PHE A 220 11.03 -2.35 9.31
N LEU A 221 10.70 -3.61 9.01
CA LEU A 221 11.31 -4.38 7.93
C LEU A 221 10.66 -4.07 6.58
N ILE A 222 9.33 -3.95 6.58
CA ILE A 222 8.53 -3.65 5.40
C ILE A 222 7.40 -2.74 5.88
N SER A 223 7.12 -1.67 5.14
CA SER A 223 6.11 -0.64 5.42
C SER A 223 4.65 -1.15 5.42
N TYR A 224 4.44 -2.45 5.64
CA TYR A 224 3.15 -3.09 5.55
C TYR A 224 3.04 -4.35 6.44
N TRP A 225 3.61 -4.31 7.63
CA TRP A 225 3.09 -5.09 8.75
C TRP A 225 2.74 -4.15 9.89
#